data_AF-A0A820QD70-F1
#
_entry.id   AF-A0A820QD70-F1
#
_cell.length_a   1.000
_cell.length_b   1.000
_cell.length_c   1.000
_cell.angle_alpha   90.00
_cell.angle_beta   90.00
_cell.angle_gamma   90.00
#
_symmetry.space_group_name_H-M   'P 1'
#
loop_
_entity.id
_entity.type
_entity.pdbx_description
1 polymer ?
#
loop_
_entity_poly.entity_id
_entity_poly.type
_entity_poly.pdbx_seq_one_letter_code
_entity_poly.pdbx_strand_id
1 'polypeptide(L)'
;LKPIIDVAGLDISHWFDPRTNDIRHHIDPVTHCLLPYTPHGRFIHVAPPFPSSDFANDYGIPWWKDPKYKIGVLSKKVRTIRIL
;
A
#
# COMPACT_ATOMS: atom_id res chain seq x y z
N LEU A 1 -10.93 -4.90 2.28
CA LEU A 1 -10.92 -4.77 0.81
C LEU A 1 -11.35 -3.37 0.32
N LYS A 2 -12.37 -2.75 0.94
CA LYS A 2 -12.92 -1.45 0.51
C LYS A 2 -11.87 -0.43 0.04
N PRO A 3 -10.79 -0.11 0.79
CA PRO A 3 -9.90 0.99 0.41
C PRO A 3 -9.18 0.80 -0.94
N ILE A 4 -8.79 -0.44 -1.29
CA ILE A 4 -8.12 -0.72 -2.58
C ILE A 4 -9.12 -0.71 -3.73
N ILE A 5 -10.34 -1.18 -3.50
CA ILE A 5 -11.40 -1.21 -4.52
C ILE A 5 -11.86 0.22 -4.82
N ASP A 6 -11.99 1.06 -3.79
CA ASP A 6 -12.47 2.43 -3.92
C ASP A 6 -11.49 3.32 -4.73
N VAL A 7 -10.20 2.99 -4.74
CA VAL A 7 -9.15 3.69 -5.51
C VAL A 7 -8.65 2.92 -6.73
N ALA A 8 -9.42 1.92 -7.20
CA ALA A 8 -9.02 1.11 -8.34
C ALA A 8 -8.77 1.98 -9.59
N GLY A 9 -7.63 1.79 -10.24
CA GLY A 9 -7.21 2.56 -11.41
C GLY A 9 -6.56 3.92 -11.09
N LEU A 10 -6.45 4.30 -9.81
CA LEU A 10 -5.77 5.52 -9.37
C LEU A 10 -4.33 5.24 -8.92
N ASP A 11 -3.55 6.31 -8.76
CA ASP A 11 -2.21 6.23 -8.20
C ASP A 11 -2.23 6.13 -6.67
N ILE A 12 -1.64 5.05 -6.15
CA ILE A 12 -1.49 4.77 -4.72
C ILE A 12 -0.06 4.96 -4.22
N SER A 13 0.83 5.56 -5.02
CA SER A 13 2.24 5.79 -4.63
C SER A 13 2.37 6.55 -3.31
N HIS A 14 1.41 7.41 -2.99
CA HIS A 14 1.38 8.20 -1.75
C HIS A 14 1.16 7.36 -0.47
N TRP A 15 0.74 6.09 -0.57
CA TRP A 15 0.60 5.19 0.59
C TRP A 15 1.95 4.65 1.09
N PHE A 16 2.96 4.66 0.22
CA PHE A 16 4.25 4.03 0.47
C PHE A 16 5.34 5.09 0.73
N ASP A 17 6.35 4.71 1.51
CA ASP A 17 7.58 5.48 1.67
C ASP A 17 8.52 5.13 0.51
N PRO A 18 8.95 6.12 -0.30
CA PRO A 18 9.81 5.89 -1.47
C PRO A 18 11.19 5.35 -1.12
N ARG A 19 11.65 5.49 0.14
CA ARG A 19 12.96 4.99 0.59
C ARG A 19 12.90 3.52 0.98
N THR A 20 11.86 3.10 1.70
CA THR A 20 11.73 1.74 2.21
C THR A 20 10.95 0.83 1.26
N ASN A 21 10.21 1.40 0.31
CA ASN A 21 9.21 0.70 -0.51
C ASN A 21 8.19 -0.08 0.33
N ASP A 22 7.96 0.40 1.55
CA ASP A 22 6.97 -0.14 2.48
C ASP A 22 5.90 0.90 2.78
N ILE A 23 4.82 0.48 3.45
CA ILE A 23 3.75 1.39 3.85
C ILE A 23 4.33 2.48 4.76
N ARG A 24 3.82 3.71 4.61
CA ARG A 24 4.18 4.80 5.52
C ARG A 24 3.76 4.46 6.94
N HIS A 25 4.57 4.85 7.92
CA HIS A 25 4.24 4.67 9.33
C HIS A 25 4.10 6.02 10.01
N HIS A 26 3.35 6.05 11.10
CA HIS A 26 3.22 7.21 11.99
C HIS A 26 3.32 6.75 13.45
N ILE A 27 3.68 7.66 14.34
CA ILE A 27 3.60 7.42 15.78
C ILE A 27 2.16 7.73 16.19
N ASP A 28 1.46 6.74 16.71
CA ASP A 28 0.11 6.93 17.22
C ASP A 28 0.15 7.80 18.50
N PRO A 29 -0.64 8.87 18.59
CA PRO A 29 -0.54 9.82 19.70
C PRO A 29 -1.04 9.26 21.04
N VAL A 30 -1.78 8.13 21.03
CA VAL A 30 -2.37 7.53 22.24
C VAL A 30 -1.47 6.42 22.78
N THR A 31 -1.08 5.49 21.92
CA THR A 31 -0.27 4.31 22.27
C THR A 31 1.22 4.59 22.19
N HIS A 32 1.63 5.68 21.53
CA HIS A 32 3.03 6.00 21.19
C HIS A 32 3.74 4.88 20.41
N CYS A 33 2.98 3.97 19.80
CA CYS A 33 3.52 2.90 18.96
C CYS A 33 3.68 3.35 17.51
N LEU A 34 4.65 2.75 16.81
CA LEU A 34 4.83 2.95 15.37
C LEU A 34 3.80 2.09 14.62
N LEU A 35 2.82 2.74 13.99
CA LEU A 35 1.72 2.06 13.30
C LEU A 35 1.66 2.40 11.81
N PRO A 36 1.17 1.48 10.96
CA PRO A 36 0.93 1.76 9.55
C PRO A 36 -0.05 2.92 9.37
N TYR A 37 0.33 3.91 8.56
CA TYR A 37 -0.49 5.06 8.23
C TYR A 37 -1.51 4.72 7.16
N THR A 38 -2.75 4.46 7.58
CA THR A 38 -3.85 4.04 6.70
C THR A 38 -5.11 4.91 6.89
N PRO A 39 -5.09 6.19 6.46
CA PRO A 39 -6.18 7.14 6.73
C PRO A 39 -7.51 6.75 6.06
N HIS A 40 -7.45 6.05 4.93
CA HIS A 40 -8.62 5.56 4.20
C HIS A 40 -9.09 4.17 4.70
N GLY A 41 -8.49 3.66 5.78
CA GLY A 41 -8.79 2.38 6.37
C GLY A 41 -7.80 1.27 5.99
N ARG A 42 -7.90 0.15 6.73
CA ARG A 42 -7.00 -1.00 6.62
C ARG A 42 -7.27 -1.80 5.33
N PHE A 43 -6.21 -2.18 4.64
CA PHE A 43 -6.26 -3.04 3.45
C PHE A 43 -5.47 -4.35 3.65
N ILE A 44 -5.43 -5.19 2.61
CA ILE A 44 -4.86 -6.55 2.65
C ILE A 44 -3.40 -6.50 3.10
N HIS A 45 -2.99 -7.45 3.94
CA HIS A 45 -1.63 -7.62 4.51
C HIS A 45 -1.14 -6.46 5.40
N VAL A 46 -2.02 -5.52 5.77
CA VAL A 46 -1.74 -4.51 6.81
C VAL A 46 -2.19 -5.04 8.17
N ALA A 47 -1.26 -5.08 9.12
CA ALA A 47 -1.53 -5.49 10.49
C ALA A 47 -2.54 -4.55 11.19
N PRO A 48 -3.42 -5.09 12.05
CA PRO A 48 -4.30 -4.26 12.87
C PRO A 48 -3.49 -3.45 13.89
N PRO A 49 -3.99 -2.28 14.33
CA PRO A 49 -3.31 -1.43 15.30
C PRO A 49 -3.28 -2.03 16.72
N PHE A 50 -4.17 -2.99 17.00
CA PHE A 50 -4.27 -3.68 18.29
C PHE A 50 -4.19 -5.19 18.09
N PRO A 51 -3.81 -5.95 19.13
CA PRO A 51 -3.83 -7.41 19.09
C PRO A 51 -5.21 -7.90 18.65
N SER A 52 -5.26 -8.71 17.60
CA SER A 52 -6.48 -9.28 17.06
C SER A 52 -6.23 -10.71 16.66
N SER A 53 -7.17 -11.59 17.01
CA SER A 53 -7.15 -13.01 16.63
C SER A 53 -7.59 -13.25 15.19
N ASP A 54 -8.17 -12.23 14.54
CA ASP A 54 -8.76 -12.34 13.20
C ASP A 54 -7.77 -11.98 12.09
N PHE A 55 -6.49 -11.78 12.43
CA PHE A 55 -5.43 -11.43 11.47
C PHE A 55 -4.45 -12.59 11.30
N ALA A 56 -4.54 -13.28 10.16
CA ALA A 56 -3.61 -14.32 9.78
C ALA A 56 -2.30 -13.71 9.25
N ASN A 57 -1.16 -14.19 9.76
CA ASN A 57 0.20 -13.77 9.38
C ASN A 57 0.93 -14.79 8.47
N ASP A 58 0.20 -15.75 7.92
CA ASP A 58 0.72 -16.90 7.17
C ASP A 58 0.96 -16.63 5.66
N TYR A 59 0.75 -15.38 5.22
CA TYR A 59 0.90 -14.97 3.82
C TYR A 59 2.35 -14.77 3.35
N GLY A 60 3.34 -14.86 4.26
CA GLY A 60 4.77 -14.74 3.95
C GLY A 60 5.21 -13.32 3.62
N ILE A 61 4.89 -12.82 2.43
CA ILE A 61 5.23 -11.46 1.98
C ILE A 61 3.98 -10.63 1.69
N PRO A 62 3.96 -9.33 2.02
CA PRO A 62 2.84 -8.48 1.68
C PRO A 62 2.74 -8.27 0.17
N TRP A 63 1.54 -7.97 -0.33
CA TRP A 63 1.27 -8.00 -1.77
C TRP A 63 2.06 -6.93 -2.55
N TRP A 64 2.39 -5.80 -1.91
CA TRP A 64 3.20 -4.73 -2.52
C TRP A 64 4.67 -5.12 -2.71
N LYS A 65 5.15 -6.11 -1.96
CA LYS A 65 6.52 -6.65 -2.09
C LYS A 65 6.59 -7.84 -3.03
N ASP A 66 5.47 -8.51 -3.29
CA ASP A 66 5.41 -9.68 -4.17
C ASP A 66 5.47 -9.26 -5.67
N PRO A 67 6.52 -9.69 -6.42
CA PRO A 67 6.64 -9.42 -7.84
C PRO A 67 5.51 -10.01 -8.69
N LYS A 68 4.83 -11.06 -8.21
CA LYS A 68 3.72 -11.71 -8.93
C LYS A 68 2.59 -10.76 -9.28
N TYR A 69 2.38 -9.71 -8.48
CA TYR A 69 1.32 -8.72 -8.70
C TYR A 69 1.78 -7.50 -9.52
N LYS A 70 3.03 -7.46 -9.98
CA LYS A 70 3.58 -6.35 -10.78
C LYS A 70 3.57 -6.71 -12.26
N ILE A 71 2.69 -6.08 -13.02
CA ILE A 71 2.57 -6.28 -14.47
C ILE A 71 2.94 -4.97 -15.18
N GLY A 72 4.07 -4.98 -15.88
CA GLY A 72 4.59 -3.79 -16.60
C GLY A 72 5.23 -2.74 -15.70
N VAL A 73 5.46 -1.55 -16.26
CA VAL A 73 6.07 -0.40 -15.58
C VAL A 73 5.27 0.86 -15.91
N LEU A 74 4.95 1.66 -14.89
CA LEU A 74 4.27 2.93 -15.07
C LEU A 74 5.23 3.98 -15.67
N SER A 75 4.82 4.60 -16.78
CA SER A 75 5.63 5.65 -17.42
C SER A 75 5.61 6.93 -16.58
N LYS A 76 6.80 7.46 -16.25
CA LYS A 76 6.96 8.74 -15.54
C LYS A 76 6.56 9.96 -16.38
N LYS A 77 6.73 9.88 -17.70
CA LYS A 77 6.46 10.98 -18.63
C LYS A 77 5.93 10.44 -19.94
N VAL A 78 4.67 10.73 -20.23
CA VAL A 78 4.04 10.42 -21.52
C VAL A 78 4.33 11.52 -22.53
N ARG A 79 4.44 11.14 -23.81
CA ARG A 79 4.62 12.07 -24.94
C ARG A 79 3.62 11.75 -26.04
N THR A 80 3.02 12.77 -26.62
CA THR A 80 2.15 12.61 -27.78
C THR A 80 3.01 12.38 -29.03
N ILE A 81 2.65 11.37 -29.83
CA ILE A 81 3.29 11.08 -31.12
C ILE A 81 2.25 11.27 -32.22
N ARG A 82 2.58 12.05 -33.24
CA ARG A 82 1.77 12.21 -34.44
C ARG A 82 2.19 11.15 -35.46
N ILE A 83 1.26 10.31 -35.87
CA ILE A 83 1.46 9.33 -36.96
C ILE A 83 1.14 10.04 -38.28
N LEU A 84 1.97 9.82 -39.31
CA LEU A 84 1.85 10.42 -40.64
C LEU A 84 1.20 9.45 -41.62
#